data_AF-A0A9X3CSX5-F1
#
_entry.id   AF-A0A9X3CSX5-F1
#
_cell.length_a   1.000
_cell.length_b   1.000
_cell.length_c   1.000
_cell.angle_alpha   90.00
_cell.angle_beta   90.00
_cell.angle_gamma   90.00
#
_symmetry.space_group_name_H-M   'P 1'
#
loop_
_entity.id
_entity.type
_entity.pdbx_description
1 polymer ?
#
loop_
_entity_poly.entity_id
_entity_poly.type
_entity_poly.pdbx_seq_one_letter_code
_entity_poly.pdbx_strand_id
1 'polypeptide(L)'
;MKYLSDYTKDKQTKLYDKTGAFFAFSKEQFEDSKKEGIEYCHLFAGLICPCDTAQEVMAGLDKIQKEGIAQDIAENGKAAIIRRELFNHECFYTGDVTDCVEKLDGYEISKEEIVAVYLHICKTEDVD
;
A
#
# COMPACT_ATOMS: atom_id res chain seq x y z
N MET A 1 -16.21 -2.37 3.68
CA MET A 1 -15.47 -2.86 2.50
C MET A 1 -14.08 -3.26 2.98
N LYS A 2 -13.48 -4.31 2.42
CA LYS A 2 -12.07 -4.61 2.69
C LYS A 2 -11.19 -3.50 2.09
N TYR A 3 -10.00 -3.33 2.66
CA TYR A 3 -8.93 -2.49 2.13
C TYR A 3 -7.85 -3.37 1.48
N LEU A 4 -6.97 -2.76 0.68
CA LEU A 4 -5.85 -3.47 0.07
C LEU A 4 -5.03 -4.28 1.08
N SER A 5 -4.82 -3.72 2.28
CA SER A 5 -4.10 -4.38 3.37
C SER A 5 -4.70 -5.72 3.80
N ASP A 6 -6.02 -5.88 3.68
CA ASP A 6 -6.70 -7.13 4.03
C ASP A 6 -6.32 -8.27 3.07
N TYR A 7 -5.85 -7.95 1.86
CA TYR A 7 -5.38 -8.92 0.87
C TYR A 7 -3.86 -9.14 0.90
N THR A 8 -3.09 -8.15 1.38
CA THR A 8 -1.63 -8.16 1.27
C THR A 8 -0.91 -8.50 2.58
N LYS A 9 -1.45 -8.11 3.74
CA LYS A 9 -0.76 -8.20 5.05
C LYS A 9 -0.21 -9.59 5.35
N ASP A 10 -1.04 -10.64 5.25
CA ASP A 10 -0.60 -11.99 5.58
C ASP A 10 0.48 -12.53 4.63
N LYS A 11 0.42 -12.13 3.35
CA LYS A 11 1.45 -12.50 2.36
C LYS A 11 2.76 -11.76 2.64
N GLN A 12 2.68 -10.49 3.03
CA GLN A 12 3.85 -9.69 3.42
C GLN A 12 4.52 -10.27 4.67
N THR A 13 3.75 -10.62 5.71
CA THR A 13 4.31 -11.29 6.91
C THR A 13 5.07 -12.56 6.55
N LYS A 14 4.46 -13.44 5.73
CA LYS A 14 5.13 -14.68 5.28
C LYS A 14 6.40 -14.41 4.45
N LEU A 15 6.40 -13.36 3.63
CA LEU A 15 7.58 -12.95 2.87
C LEU A 15 8.69 -12.52 3.83
N TYR A 16 8.38 -11.66 4.80
CA TYR A 16 9.35 -11.16 5.77
C TYR A 16 9.95 -12.28 6.62
N ASP A 17 9.10 -13.19 7.13
CA ASP A 17 9.55 -14.36 7.89
C ASP A 17 10.51 -15.24 7.06
N LYS A 18 10.21 -15.41 5.77
CA LYS A 18 11.01 -16.22 4.85
C LYS A 18 12.37 -15.57 4.56
N THR A 19 12.40 -14.27 4.31
CA THR A 19 13.62 -13.56 3.89
C THR A 19 14.43 -13.03 5.07
N GLY A 20 13.90 -13.11 6.30
CA GLY A 20 14.50 -12.47 7.47
C GLY A 20 14.43 -10.94 7.41
N ALA A 21 13.45 -10.40 6.69
CA ALA A 21 13.25 -8.96 6.63
C ALA A 21 12.53 -8.47 7.90
N PHE A 22 12.86 -7.27 8.35
CA PHE A 22 12.27 -6.65 9.53
C PHE A 22 12.28 -5.14 9.42
N PHE A 23 11.51 -4.47 10.28
CA PHE A 23 11.48 -3.01 10.34
C PHE A 23 12.33 -2.50 11.51
N ALA A 24 13.16 -1.49 11.24
CA ALA A 24 13.83 -0.73 12.28
C ALA A 24 13.90 0.77 11.92
N PHE A 25 13.55 1.60 12.89
CA PHE A 25 13.54 3.06 12.81
C PHE A 25 14.56 3.69 13.78
N SER A 26 15.23 2.87 14.57
CA SER A 26 16.34 3.27 15.44
C SER A 26 17.49 2.27 15.34
N LYS A 27 18.68 2.71 15.79
CA LYS A 27 19.85 1.83 15.88
C LYS A 27 19.60 0.64 16.82
N GLU A 28 18.93 0.87 17.95
CA GLU A 28 18.62 -0.17 18.93
C GLU A 28 17.75 -1.28 18.32
N GLN A 29 16.67 -0.91 17.61
CA GLN A 29 15.80 -1.87 16.92
C GLN A 29 16.55 -2.71 15.88
N PHE A 30 17.51 -2.09 15.17
CA PHE A 30 18.35 -2.80 14.21
C PHE A 30 19.29 -3.80 14.92
N GLU A 31 19.97 -3.37 15.99
CA GLU A 31 20.89 -4.21 16.74
C GLU A 31 20.19 -5.39 17.42
N ASP A 32 18.95 -5.20 17.91
CA ASP A 32 18.14 -6.27 18.51
C ASP A 32 17.65 -7.32 17.50
N SER A 33 17.45 -6.89 16.25
CA SER A 33 16.88 -7.74 15.20
C SER A 33 17.93 -8.42 14.33
N LYS A 34 19.13 -7.83 14.20
CA LYS A 34 20.19 -8.35 13.34
C LYS A 34 20.78 -9.64 13.89
N LYS A 35 21.32 -10.46 13.00
CA LYS A 35 22.12 -11.65 13.34
C LYS A 35 23.59 -11.38 13.05
N GLU A 36 24.47 -11.85 13.93
CA GLU A 36 25.91 -11.71 13.73
C GLU A 36 26.37 -12.39 12.43
N GLY A 37 27.29 -11.74 11.72
CA GLY A 37 27.87 -12.26 10.48
C GLY A 37 27.00 -12.11 9.23
N ILE A 38 25.82 -11.48 9.32
CA ILE A 38 24.97 -11.17 8.16
C ILE A 38 25.13 -9.69 7.77
N GLU A 39 25.30 -9.45 6.47
CA GLU A 39 25.25 -8.10 5.90
C GLU A 39 23.81 -7.71 5.58
N TYR A 40 23.43 -6.50 5.99
CA TYR A 40 22.05 -6.01 5.87
C TYR A 40 21.93 -4.84 4.92
N CYS A 41 20.87 -4.86 4.14
CA CYS A 41 20.52 -3.86 3.16
C CYS A 41 19.27 -3.10 3.61
N HIS A 42 19.34 -1.77 3.59
CA HIS A 42 18.21 -0.90 3.86
C HIS A 42 17.40 -0.72 2.58
N LEU A 43 16.12 -1.08 2.63
CA LEU A 43 15.18 -0.87 1.55
C LEU A 43 14.45 0.45 1.78
N PHE A 44 13.11 0.45 1.76
CA PHE A 44 12.27 1.62 1.90
C PHE A 44 11.48 1.62 3.22
N ALA A 45 11.06 2.79 3.69
CA ALA A 45 10.19 2.96 4.86
C ALA A 45 10.64 2.20 6.13
N GLY A 46 11.96 2.09 6.35
CA GLY A 46 12.52 1.38 7.51
C GLY A 46 12.58 -0.14 7.37
N LEU A 47 12.22 -0.70 6.21
CA LEU A 47 12.37 -2.13 5.92
C LEU A 47 13.84 -2.45 5.67
N ILE A 48 14.33 -3.46 6.37
CA ILE A 48 15.71 -3.95 6.31
C ILE A 48 15.66 -5.45 6.05
N CYS A 49 16.60 -5.98 5.28
CA CYS A 49 16.72 -7.41 5.03
C CYS A 49 18.19 -7.82 4.82
N PRO A 50 18.53 -9.11 4.96
CA PRO A 50 19.79 -9.66 4.48
C PRO A 50 20.02 -9.32 3.01
N CYS A 51 21.21 -8.83 2.66
CA CYS A 51 21.50 -8.34 1.30
C CYS A 51 21.33 -9.42 0.22
N ASP A 52 21.53 -10.70 0.54
CA ASP A 52 21.33 -11.85 -0.35
C ASP A 52 19.85 -12.08 -0.70
N THR A 53 18.92 -11.63 0.13
CA THR A 53 17.47 -11.75 -0.09
C THR A 53 16.79 -10.46 -0.59
N ALA A 54 17.52 -9.36 -0.71
CA ALA A 54 16.96 -8.05 -1.05
C ALA A 54 16.14 -8.05 -2.36
N GLN A 55 16.65 -8.73 -3.40
CA GLN A 55 15.92 -8.86 -4.66
C GLN A 55 14.63 -9.67 -4.52
N GLU A 56 14.64 -10.73 -3.70
CA GLU A 56 13.46 -11.55 -3.43
C GLU A 56 12.39 -10.75 -2.67
N VAL A 57 12.80 -9.93 -1.68
CA VAL A 57 11.88 -9.05 -0.96
C VAL A 57 11.22 -8.06 -1.91
N MET A 58 12.00 -7.36 -2.74
CA MET A 58 11.46 -6.35 -3.66
C MET A 58 10.50 -6.97 -4.69
N ALA A 59 10.88 -8.10 -5.31
CA ALA A 59 10.03 -8.78 -6.27
C ALA A 59 8.78 -9.39 -5.61
N GLY A 60 8.92 -9.92 -4.39
CA GLY A 60 7.82 -10.46 -3.60
C GLY A 60 6.79 -9.39 -3.25
N LEU A 61 7.24 -8.21 -2.81
CA LEU A 61 6.36 -7.09 -2.47
C LEU A 61 5.62 -6.54 -3.69
N ASP A 62 6.30 -6.36 -4.82
CA ASP A 62 5.68 -5.94 -6.09
C ASP A 62 4.59 -6.95 -6.54
N LYS A 63 4.91 -8.25 -6.47
CA LYS A 63 3.93 -9.31 -6.79
C LYS A 63 2.73 -9.28 -5.85
N ILE A 64 2.96 -9.19 -4.54
CA ILE A 64 1.88 -9.15 -3.54
C ILE A 64 0.98 -7.93 -3.76
N GLN A 65 1.57 -6.77 -4.06
CA GLN A 65 0.84 -5.55 -4.36
C GLN A 65 -0.06 -5.73 -5.58
N LYS A 66 0.49 -6.22 -6.71
CA LYS A 66 -0.27 -6.46 -7.95
C LYS A 66 -1.41 -7.45 -7.75
N GLU A 67 -1.15 -8.56 -7.07
CA GLU A 67 -2.19 -9.56 -6.75
C GLU A 67 -3.27 -9.00 -5.83
N GLY A 68 -2.89 -8.21 -4.82
CA GLY A 68 -3.82 -7.57 -3.89
C GLY A 68 -4.72 -6.56 -4.60
N ILE A 69 -4.17 -5.72 -5.47
CA ILE A 69 -4.93 -4.76 -6.29
C ILE A 69 -5.91 -5.50 -7.20
N ALA A 70 -5.45 -6.53 -7.91
CA ALA A 70 -6.31 -7.31 -8.79
C ALA A 70 -7.49 -7.94 -8.02
N GLN A 71 -7.23 -8.44 -6.81
CA GLN A 71 -8.28 -9.00 -5.95
C GLN A 71 -9.23 -7.92 -5.41
N ASP A 72 -8.73 -6.75 -4.99
CA ASP A 72 -9.56 -5.64 -4.54
C ASP A 72 -10.52 -5.19 -5.66
N ILE A 73 -10.00 -5.01 -6.88
CA ILE A 73 -10.79 -4.66 -8.06
C ILE A 73 -11.84 -5.75 -8.37
N ALA A 74 -11.47 -7.03 -8.28
CA ALA A 74 -12.39 -8.13 -8.56
C ALA A 74 -13.52 -8.25 -7.52
N GLU A 75 -13.24 -8.01 -6.23
CA GLU A 75 -14.22 -8.12 -5.15
C GLU A 75 -15.09 -6.86 -5.01
N ASN A 76 -14.50 -5.66 -5.14
CA ASN A 76 -15.17 -4.40 -4.80
C ASN A 76 -15.51 -3.53 -6.01
N GLY A 77 -14.78 -3.68 -7.12
CA GLY A 77 -14.94 -2.85 -8.31
C GLY A 77 -14.36 -1.44 -8.16
N LYS A 78 -13.89 -0.88 -9.28
CA LYS A 78 -13.16 0.40 -9.32
C LYS A 78 -13.96 1.57 -8.73
N ALA A 79 -15.23 1.72 -9.07
CA ALA A 79 -16.05 2.85 -8.58
C ALA A 79 -16.21 2.85 -7.04
N ALA A 80 -16.41 1.68 -6.46
CA ALA A 80 -16.59 1.54 -5.02
C ALA A 80 -15.27 1.77 -4.27
N ILE A 81 -14.14 1.35 -4.86
CA ILE A 81 -12.78 1.63 -4.38
C ILE A 81 -12.48 3.14 -4.42
N ILE A 82 -12.75 3.82 -5.53
CA ILE A 82 -12.55 5.28 -5.65
C ILE A 82 -13.33 5.99 -4.56
N ARG A 83 -14.60 5.64 -4.37
CA ARG A 83 -15.42 6.20 -3.30
C ARG A 83 -14.78 5.96 -1.93
N ARG A 84 -14.37 4.72 -1.63
CA ARG A 84 -13.72 4.37 -0.35
C ARG A 84 -12.51 5.26 -0.07
N GLU A 85 -11.62 5.43 -1.05
CA GLU A 85 -10.40 6.22 -0.86
C GLU A 85 -10.67 7.73 -0.78
N LEU A 86 -11.63 8.27 -1.55
CA LEU A 86 -12.02 9.69 -1.45
C LEU A 86 -12.50 10.07 -0.04
N PHE A 87 -13.24 9.18 0.63
CA PHE A 87 -13.68 9.39 2.01
C PHE A 87 -12.57 9.13 3.04
N ASN A 88 -11.57 8.30 2.71
CA ASN A 88 -10.48 7.97 3.62
C ASN A 88 -9.38 9.06 3.67
N HIS A 89 -9.26 9.86 2.61
CA HIS A 89 -8.19 10.84 2.44
C HIS A 89 -8.64 12.31 2.57
N GLU A 90 -9.75 12.55 3.28
CA GLU A 90 -10.29 13.90 3.55
C GLU A 90 -10.50 14.77 2.29
N CYS A 91 -10.62 14.15 1.11
CA CYS A 91 -10.64 14.86 -0.17
C CYS A 91 -11.78 15.87 -0.28
N PHE A 92 -12.92 15.59 0.36
CA PHE A 92 -14.08 16.48 0.38
C PHE A 92 -13.88 17.69 1.29
N TYR A 93 -13.12 17.54 2.38
CA TYR A 93 -12.81 18.64 3.29
C TYR A 93 -11.75 19.58 2.70
N THR A 94 -10.71 19.01 2.07
CA THR A 94 -9.61 19.78 1.49
C THR A 94 -9.93 20.30 0.08
N GLY A 95 -10.85 19.65 -0.63
CA GLY A 95 -11.10 19.87 -2.05
C GLY A 95 -9.99 19.31 -2.95
N ASP A 96 -9.07 18.50 -2.40
CA ASP A 96 -7.92 17.94 -3.11
C ASP A 96 -7.98 16.40 -3.15
N VAL A 97 -7.92 15.84 -4.36
CA VAL A 97 -7.94 14.38 -4.60
C VAL A 97 -6.55 13.76 -4.75
N THR A 98 -5.48 14.54 -4.57
CA THR A 98 -4.10 14.10 -4.81
C THR A 98 -3.74 12.85 -4.00
N ASP A 99 -4.06 12.81 -2.71
CA ASP A 99 -3.81 11.63 -1.87
C ASP A 99 -4.55 10.38 -2.37
N CYS A 100 -5.78 10.53 -2.85
CA CYS A 100 -6.56 9.43 -3.43
C CYS A 100 -5.94 8.95 -4.75
N VAL A 101 -5.45 9.87 -5.59
CA VAL A 101 -4.75 9.54 -6.85
C VAL A 101 -3.47 8.75 -6.56
N GLU A 102 -2.65 9.21 -5.61
CA GLU A 102 -1.42 8.51 -5.22
C GLU A 102 -1.73 7.14 -4.61
N LYS A 103 -2.79 7.04 -3.79
CA LYS A 103 -3.20 5.79 -3.17
C LYS A 103 -3.67 4.75 -4.18
N LEU A 104 -4.29 5.19 -5.26
CA LEU A 104 -4.80 4.34 -6.34
C LEU A 104 -3.81 4.14 -7.49
N ASP A 105 -2.54 4.53 -7.29
CA ASP A 105 -1.49 4.19 -8.24
C ASP A 105 -1.39 2.65 -8.41
N GLY A 106 -1.28 2.21 -9.66
CA GLY A 106 -1.30 0.80 -10.04
C GLY A 106 -2.69 0.14 -10.15
N TYR A 107 -3.80 0.81 -9.82
CA TYR A 107 -5.16 0.27 -10.00
C TYR A 107 -5.69 0.38 -11.45
N GLU A 108 -4.89 0.93 -12.37
CA GLU A 108 -5.33 1.28 -13.73
C GLU A 108 -6.59 2.16 -13.70
N ILE A 109 -6.64 3.07 -12.74
CA ILE A 109 -7.69 4.08 -12.59
C ILE A 109 -7.05 5.43 -12.92
N SER A 110 -7.61 6.15 -13.88
CA SER A 110 -7.14 7.47 -14.26
C SER A 110 -7.53 8.53 -13.23
N LYS A 111 -6.77 9.63 -13.18
CA LYS A 111 -7.12 10.80 -12.36
C LYS A 111 -8.48 11.36 -12.76
N GLU A 112 -8.80 11.32 -14.05
CA GLU A 112 -10.08 11.80 -14.60
C GLU A 112 -11.26 10.98 -14.07
N GLU A 113 -11.13 9.66 -13.95
CA GLU A 113 -12.13 8.79 -13.34
C GLU A 113 -12.35 9.14 -11.85
N ILE A 114 -11.27 9.38 -11.11
CA ILE A 114 -11.35 9.77 -9.69
C ILE A 114 -12.07 11.12 -9.54
N VAL A 115 -11.68 12.12 -10.34
CA VAL A 115 -12.31 13.45 -10.35
C VAL A 115 -13.77 13.36 -10.74
N ALA A 116 -14.14 12.50 -11.70
CA ALA A 116 -15.53 12.33 -12.10
C ALA A 116 -16.40 11.78 -10.95
N VAL A 117 -15.91 10.79 -10.19
CA VAL A 117 -16.60 10.26 -9.01
C VAL A 117 -16.69 11.32 -7.90
N TYR A 118 -15.60 12.03 -7.63
CA TYR A 118 -15.57 13.12 -6.66
C TYR A 118 -16.63 14.19 -6.97
N LEU A 119 -16.64 14.72 -8.20
CA LEU A 119 -17.60 15.73 -8.64
C LEU A 119 -19.04 15.22 -8.66
N HIS A 120 -19.24 13.92 -8.90
CA HIS A 120 -20.57 13.31 -8.81
C HIS A 120 -21.06 13.35 -7.37
N ILE A 121 -20.26 12.85 -6.41
CA ILE A 121 -20.60 12.81 -4.99
C ILE A 121 -20.90 14.23 -4.47
N CYS A 122 -20.04 15.21 -4.73
CA CYS A 122 -20.27 16.60 -4.31
C CYS A 122 -21.58 17.21 -4.83
N LYS A 123 -22.14 16.67 -5.93
CA LYS A 123 -23.42 17.14 -6.49
C LYS A 123 -24.63 16.39 -5.95
N THR A 124 -24.46 15.16 -5.50
CA THR A 124 -25.56 14.25 -5.19
C THR A 124 -25.68 13.91 -3.71
N GLU A 125 -24.67 14.20 -2.92
CA GLU A 125 -24.58 13.81 -1.51
C GLU A 125 -24.12 14.99 -0.65
N ASP A 126 -24.52 14.95 0.61
CA ASP A 126 -24.02 15.87 1.63
C ASP A 126 -22.68 15.34 2.15
N VAL A 127 -21.62 16.12 1.94
CA VAL A 127 -20.23 15.76 2.27
C VAL A 127 -19.55 16.80 3.16
N ASP A 128 -20.34 17.71 3.73
CA ASP A 128 -19.91 18.69 4.75
C ASP A 128 -19.68 18.05 6.13
#